data_AF-A0A7D9KGR4-F1
#
_entry.id   AF-A0A7D9KGR4-F1
#
_cell.length_a   1.000
_cell.length_b   1.000
_cell.length_c   1.000
_cell.angle_alpha   90.00
_cell.angle_beta   90.00
_cell.angle_gamma   90.00
#
_symmetry.space_group_name_H-M   'P 1'
#
loop_
_entity.id
_entity.type
_entity.pdbx_description
1 polymer ?
#
loop_
_entity_poly.entity_id
_entity_poly.type
_entity_poly.pdbx_seq_one_letter_code
_entity_poly.pdbx_strand_id
1 'polypeptide(L)'
;APWCGHCKQLAPIWDKLAEKFKDDDSIVIAKMDSTKNEIDQVRVDSFPTLKYFPKDSDEIVDYTGGRTLEDMVKFIESGGKDMPAEEPAPEEEGEEPSEGDEEATEEGEETPEEGEEAQPKEEL
;
A
#
# COMPACT_ATOMS: atom_id res chain seq x y z
N ALA A 1 0.50 -6.44 4.54
CA ALA A 1 1.05 -7.16 3.37
C ALA A 1 1.78 -6.20 2.42
N PRO A 2 3.04 -6.45 2.05
CA PRO A 2 3.82 -5.54 1.20
C PRO A 2 3.33 -5.47 -0.25
N TRP A 3 2.58 -6.47 -0.73
CA TRP A 3 2.03 -6.49 -2.09
C TRP A 3 0.64 -5.86 -2.22
N CYS A 4 -0.02 -5.48 -1.11
CA CYS A 4 -1.39 -4.95 -1.15
C CYS A 4 -1.42 -3.50 -1.65
N GLY A 5 -2.21 -3.24 -2.71
CA GLY A 5 -2.39 -1.89 -3.28
C GLY A 5 -2.95 -0.89 -2.27
N HIS A 6 -3.97 -1.26 -1.50
CA HIS A 6 -4.56 -0.39 -0.46
C HIS A 6 -3.57 -0.07 0.67
N CYS A 7 -2.67 -1.00 1.02
CA CYS A 7 -1.59 -0.70 1.97
C CYS A 7 -0.60 0.32 1.41
N LYS A 8 -0.26 0.22 0.12
CA LYS A 8 0.64 1.18 -0.54
C LYS A 8 0.03 2.57 -0.63
N GLN A 9 -1.27 2.67 -0.90
CA GLN A 9 -2.00 3.94 -0.90
C GLN A 9 -2.04 4.59 0.50
N LEU A 10 -2.20 3.78 1.55
CA LEU A 10 -2.24 4.29 2.92
C LEU A 10 -0.85 4.68 3.46
N ALA A 11 0.22 4.04 3.01
CA ALA A 11 1.58 4.26 3.50
C ALA A 11 2.01 5.74 3.64
N PRO A 12 1.85 6.62 2.61
CA PRO A 12 2.22 8.04 2.75
C PRO A 12 1.37 8.79 3.79
N ILE A 13 0.10 8.42 3.97
CA ILE A 13 -0.78 9.02 4.99
C ILE A 13 -0.35 8.56 6.38
N TRP A 14 0.00 7.27 6.52
CA TRP A 14 0.48 6.68 7.76
C TRP A 14 1.81 7.29 8.22
N ASP A 15 2.73 7.54 7.28
CA ASP A 15 4.01 8.18 7.60
C ASP A 15 3.81 9.65 8.03
N LYS A 16 2.86 10.39 7.41
CA LYS A 16 2.46 11.73 7.87
C LYS A 16 1.82 11.71 9.26
N LEU A 17 1.02 10.69 9.56
CA LEU A 17 0.42 10.51 10.88
C LEU A 17 1.51 10.29 11.95
N ALA A 18 2.48 9.44 11.65
CA ALA A 18 3.64 9.21 12.53
C ALA A 18 4.45 10.49 12.75
N GLU A 19 4.70 11.27 11.69
CA GLU A 19 5.42 12.56 11.79
C GLU A 19 4.69 13.55 12.71
N LYS A 20 3.35 13.58 12.66
CA LYS A 20 2.54 14.48 13.50
C LYS A 20 2.63 14.13 14.99
N PHE A 21 2.71 12.85 15.35
CA PHE A 21 2.73 12.38 16.74
C PHE A 21 4.14 12.02 17.24
N LYS A 22 5.21 12.30 16.48
CA LYS A 22 6.58 11.88 16.82
C LYS A 22 7.11 12.45 18.15
N ASP A 23 6.60 13.61 18.56
CA ASP A 23 7.01 14.32 19.77
C ASP A 23 6.04 14.08 20.94
N ASP A 24 5.01 13.22 20.77
CA ASP A 24 4.05 12.86 21.81
C ASP A 24 4.45 11.55 22.49
N ASP A 25 4.90 11.62 23.75
CA ASP A 25 5.33 10.45 24.53
C ASP A 25 4.19 9.45 24.84
N SER A 26 2.93 9.85 24.64
CA SER A 26 1.76 9.02 24.94
C SER A 26 1.20 8.27 23.73
N ILE A 27 1.59 8.67 22.51
CA ILE A 27 1.08 8.11 21.25
C ILE A 27 2.21 7.44 20.48
N VAL A 28 2.01 6.17 20.12
CA VAL A 28 2.94 5.41 19.28
C VAL A 28 2.24 4.99 17.99
N ILE A 29 2.78 5.44 16.86
CA ILE A 29 2.33 5.02 15.54
C ILE A 29 3.23 3.88 15.04
N ALA A 30 2.68 2.68 14.91
CA ALA A 30 3.43 1.48 14.53
C ALA A 30 2.82 0.79 13.30
N LYS A 31 3.65 0.06 12.54
CA LYS A 31 3.22 -0.79 11.44
C LYS A 31 3.87 -2.17 11.53
N MET A 32 3.12 -3.20 11.17
CA MET A 32 3.60 -4.59 11.17
C MET A 32 3.19 -5.29 9.86
N ASP A 33 4.09 -6.12 9.32
CA ASP A 33 3.75 -7.00 8.21
C ASP A 33 3.11 -8.28 8.73
N SER A 34 1.79 -8.31 8.84
CA SER A 34 1.05 -9.48 9.34
C SER A 34 1.06 -10.69 8.38
N THR A 35 1.75 -10.61 7.24
CA THR A 35 1.97 -11.79 6.37
C THR A 35 3.16 -12.63 6.81
N LYS A 36 4.02 -12.06 7.65
CA LYS A 36 5.21 -12.70 8.20
C LYS A 36 5.17 -12.82 9.73
N ASN A 37 4.16 -12.22 10.36
CA ASN A 37 4.04 -12.11 11.80
C ASN A 37 2.59 -12.39 12.19
N GLU A 38 2.39 -13.22 13.20
CA GLU A 38 1.08 -13.55 13.77
C GLU A 38 1.12 -13.23 15.26
N ILE A 39 0.05 -12.62 15.78
CA ILE A 39 -0.07 -12.24 17.19
C ILE A 39 -1.44 -12.73 17.67
N ASP A 40 -1.46 -13.55 18.72
CA ASP A 40 -2.68 -14.21 19.22
C ASP A 40 -3.82 -13.24 19.55
N GLN A 41 -3.48 -12.08 20.12
CA GLN A 41 -4.45 -11.04 20.52
C GLN A 41 -4.96 -10.21 19.33
N VAL A 42 -4.34 -10.31 18.15
CA VAL A 42 -4.59 -9.44 17.00
C VAL A 42 -4.92 -10.28 15.78
N ARG A 43 -6.21 -10.44 15.52
CA ARG A 43 -6.70 -11.06 14.29
C ARG A 43 -6.68 -10.07 13.13
N VAL A 44 -6.05 -10.46 12.02
CA VAL A 44 -5.95 -9.68 10.78
C VAL A 44 -6.52 -10.51 9.62
N ASP A 45 -7.77 -10.26 9.25
CA ASP A 45 -8.46 -10.99 8.16
C ASP A 45 -8.33 -10.27 6.80
N SER A 46 -7.98 -8.98 6.78
CA SER A 46 -7.86 -8.17 5.56
C SER A 46 -6.72 -7.16 5.65
N PHE A 47 -6.39 -6.49 4.53
CA PHE A 47 -5.31 -5.51 4.49
C PHE A 47 -5.75 -4.22 3.80
N PRO A 48 -5.41 -3.03 4.36
CA PRO A 48 -4.88 -2.81 5.71
C PRO A 48 -5.95 -3.06 6.79
N THR A 49 -5.54 -3.50 7.98
CA THR A 49 -6.34 -3.48 9.21
C THR A 49 -5.68 -2.52 10.18
N LEU A 50 -6.46 -1.60 10.74
CA LEU A 50 -5.99 -0.60 11.69
C LEU A 50 -6.62 -0.88 13.05
N LYS A 51 -5.80 -0.90 14.10
CA LYS A 51 -6.22 -1.17 15.48
C LYS A 51 -5.59 -0.18 16.42
N TYR A 52 -6.32 0.17 17.47
CA TYR A 52 -5.88 1.09 18.51
C TYR A 52 -5.83 0.38 19.86
N PHE A 53 -4.75 0.65 20.59
CA PHE A 53 -4.43 0.05 21.88
C PHE A 53 -4.38 1.18 22.92
N PRO A 54 -5.48 1.43 23.66
CA PRO A 54 -5.52 2.48 24.67
C PRO A 54 -4.53 2.17 25.81
N LYS A 55 -3.92 3.20 26.39
CA LYS A 55 -2.92 3.06 27.46
C LYS A 55 -3.45 2.32 28.70
N ASP A 56 -4.70 2.59 29.07
CA ASP A 56 -5.31 2.14 30.33
C ASP A 56 -6.40 1.08 30.11
N SER A 57 -6.37 0.36 28.97
CA SER A 57 -7.33 -0.70 28.66
C SER A 57 -6.68 -1.87 27.93
N ASP A 58 -7.10 -3.09 28.25
CA ASP A 58 -6.77 -4.30 27.50
C ASP A 58 -7.67 -4.48 26.25
N GLU A 59 -8.67 -3.60 26.07
CA GLU A 59 -9.56 -3.64 24.92
C GLU A 59 -8.90 -3.04 23.67
N ILE A 60 -8.85 -3.85 22.61
CA ILE A 60 -8.34 -3.43 21.30
C ILE A 60 -9.51 -2.87 20.50
N VAL A 61 -9.38 -1.62 20.06
CA VAL A 61 -10.42 -0.94 19.27
C VAL A 61 -10.10 -1.09 17.79
N ASP A 62 -11.05 -1.63 17.03
CA ASP A 62 -10.98 -1.69 15.58
C ASP A 62 -11.29 -0.32 14.96
N TYR A 63 -10.37 0.19 14.15
CA TYR A 63 -10.59 1.43 13.43
C TYR A 63 -11.26 1.17 12.08
N THR A 64 -12.48 1.69 11.93
CA THR A 64 -13.31 1.54 10.72
C THR A 64 -13.68 2.88 10.09
N GLY A 65 -12.99 3.97 10.48
CA GLY A 65 -13.22 5.30 9.94
C GLY A 65 -12.49 5.57 8.62
N GLY A 66 -12.64 6.80 8.12
CA GLY A 66 -11.98 7.27 6.90
C GLY A 66 -10.46 7.14 6.93
N ARG A 67 -9.84 6.77 5.81
CA ARG A 67 -8.38 6.57 5.72
C ARG A 67 -7.61 7.86 5.42
N THR A 68 -8.14 9.00 5.86
CA THR A 68 -7.50 10.32 5.70
C THR A 68 -6.65 10.64 6.93
N LEU A 69 -5.71 11.59 6.79
CA LEU A 69 -4.89 12.04 7.91
C LEU A 69 -5.77 12.66 9.02
N GLU A 70 -6.75 13.47 8.64
CA GLU A 70 -7.61 14.20 9.57
C GLU A 70 -8.48 13.26 10.41
N ASP A 71 -9.03 12.22 9.79
CA ASP A 71 -9.86 11.24 10.47
C ASP A 71 -9.06 10.43 11.49
N MET A 72 -7.86 9.98 11.12
CA MET A 72 -6.99 9.24 12.04
C MET A 72 -6.56 10.12 13.22
N VAL A 73 -6.24 11.39 12.97
CA VAL A 73 -5.89 12.36 14.03
C VAL A 73 -7.05 12.55 15.00
N LYS A 74 -8.25 12.86 14.50
CA LYS A 74 -9.44 13.06 15.34
C LYS A 74 -9.71 11.82 16.21
N PHE A 75 -9.60 10.64 15.64
CA PHE A 75 -9.80 9.39 16.36
C PHE A 75 -8.77 9.22 17.49
N ILE A 76 -7.47 9.44 17.21
CA ILE A 76 -6.41 9.33 18.23
C ILE A 76 -6.60 10.38 19.33
N GLU A 77 -6.90 11.64 18.97
CA GLU A 77 -7.12 12.73 19.93
C GLU A 77 -8.37 12.50 20.81
N SER A 78 -9.36 11.75 20.31
CA SER A 78 -10.52 11.32 21.12
C SER A 78 -10.20 10.20 22.12
N GLY A 79 -9.00 9.64 22.06
CA GLY A 79 -8.62 8.42 22.81
C GLY A 79 -9.33 7.18 22.28
N GLY A 80 -9.61 7.12 20.98
CA GLY A 80 -10.27 6.00 20.31
C GLY A 80 -11.77 5.86 20.57
N LYS A 81 -12.44 6.95 20.99
CA LYS A 81 -13.87 6.95 21.34
C LYS A 81 -14.76 7.43 20.21
N ASP A 82 -14.27 8.38 19.41
CA ASP A 82 -15.01 8.99 18.32
C ASP A 82 -14.52 8.41 16.99
N MET A 83 -15.32 7.51 16.41
CA MET A 83 -15.05 6.99 15.07
C MET A 83 -15.53 8.01 14.03
N PRO A 84 -14.63 8.66 13.28
CA PRO A 84 -15.05 9.52 12.17
C PRO A 84 -15.76 8.64 11.14
N ALA A 85 -16.89 9.14 10.63
CA ALA A 85 -17.56 8.49 9.53
C ALA A 85 -16.61 8.39 8.34
N GLU A 86 -16.66 7.30 7.59
CA GLU A 86 -15.99 7.20 6.30
C GLU A 86 -16.69 8.17 5.33
N GLU A 87 -16.25 9.42 5.33
CA GLU A 87 -16.64 10.37 4.30
C GLU A 87 -15.95 9.96 2.99
N PRO A 88 -16.63 10.00 1.84
CA PRO A 88 -16.01 9.65 0.57
C PRO A 88 -14.80 10.57 0.35
N ALA A 89 -13.63 9.96 0.18
CA ALA A 89 -12.40 10.70 -0.09
C ALA A 89 -12.62 11.63 -1.29
N PRO A 90 -12.22 12.92 -1.23
CA PRO A 90 -12.19 13.76 -2.40
C PRO A 90 -11.25 13.15 -3.43
N GLU A 91 -11.73 13.07 -4.67
CA GLU A 91 -10.97 12.62 -5.83
C GLU A 91 -9.93 13.70 -6.14
N GLU A 92 -8.73 13.58 -5.57
CA GLU A 92 -7.62 14.49 -5.89
C GLU A 92 -7.14 14.20 -7.32
N GLU A 93 -7.52 15.09 -8.23
CA GLU A 93 -7.09 15.14 -9.63
C GLU A 93 -5.57 15.38 -9.73
N GLY A 94 -4.98 14.84 -10.80
CA GLY A 94 -3.56 14.58 -10.94
C GLY A 94 -2.62 15.80 -11.00
N GLU A 95 -1.35 15.52 -10.74
CA GLU A 95 -0.24 16.31 -11.25
C GLU A 95 0.70 15.37 -12.03
N GLU A 96 0.55 15.43 -13.36
CA GLU A 96 1.47 14.84 -14.34
C GLU A 96 2.55 15.89 -14.65
N PRO A 97 3.86 15.58 -14.59
CA PRO A 97 4.84 16.44 -15.22
C PRO A 97 5.01 16.05 -16.69
N SER A 98 4.43 16.92 -17.53
CA SER A 98 4.91 17.43 -18.83
C SER A 98 5.60 16.47 -19.81
N GLU A 99 4.94 16.35 -20.97
CA GLU A 99 5.45 15.94 -22.27
C GLU A 99 6.77 16.64 -22.66
N GLY A 100 7.58 15.89 -23.40
CA GLY A 100 8.80 16.29 -24.10
C GLY A 100 9.05 15.36 -25.30
N ASP A 101 8.07 15.31 -26.19
CA ASP A 101 8.14 15.43 -27.66
C ASP A 101 9.41 14.97 -28.43
N GLU A 102 9.21 13.92 -29.26
CA GLU A 102 9.66 13.59 -30.64
C GLU A 102 11.12 13.85 -31.13
N GLU A 103 11.77 13.09 -32.04
CA GLU A 103 11.30 12.26 -33.16
C GLU A 103 12.48 11.38 -33.71
N ALA A 104 12.10 10.33 -34.47
CA ALA A 104 12.80 9.70 -35.62
C ALA A 104 13.97 8.72 -35.36
N THR A 105 14.13 7.56 -36.03
CA THR A 105 13.80 7.20 -37.42
C THR A 105 13.64 5.67 -37.64
N GLU A 106 12.84 5.37 -38.67
CA GLU A 106 12.97 4.35 -39.72
C GLU A 106 12.74 2.84 -39.50
N GLU A 107 11.92 2.37 -40.44
CA GLU A 107 11.51 1.01 -40.80
C GLU A 107 12.67 0.20 -41.41
N GLY A 108 12.56 -1.14 -41.38
CA GLY A 108 13.52 -2.03 -42.03
C GLY A 108 13.16 -3.49 -41.88
N GLU A 109 12.21 -3.92 -42.70
CA GLU A 109 11.78 -5.29 -43.01
C GLU A 109 12.94 -6.16 -43.53
N GLU A 110 13.11 -7.40 -43.05
CA GLU A 110 13.44 -8.58 -43.88
C GLU A 110 13.62 -9.86 -43.04
N THR A 111 12.73 -10.84 -43.25
CA THR A 111 12.95 -12.25 -42.98
C THR A 111 13.74 -12.87 -44.15
N PRO A 112 14.55 -13.91 -43.88
CA PRO A 112 14.35 -15.12 -44.68
C PRO A 112 14.39 -16.40 -43.85
N GLU A 113 13.44 -17.26 -44.19
CA GLU A 113 13.35 -18.69 -43.87
C GLU A 113 14.04 -19.51 -44.98
N GLU A 114 14.49 -20.70 -44.61
CA GLU A 114 14.85 -21.88 -45.43
C GLU A 114 16.25 -22.02 -46.06
N GLY A 115 16.72 -23.28 -46.03
CA GLY A 115 18.04 -23.78 -46.42
C GLY A 115 18.43 -25.00 -45.58
N GLU A 116 17.64 -26.07 -45.53
CA GLU A 116 17.70 -27.28 -46.40
C GLU A 116 18.73 -28.36 -45.98
N GLU A 117 18.22 -29.60 -45.97
CA GLU A 117 18.86 -30.89 -46.28
C GLU A 117 19.65 -31.73 -45.22
N ALA A 118 18.97 -32.84 -44.88
CA ALA A 118 19.42 -34.24 -45.02
C ALA A 118 20.37 -34.86 -43.97
N GLN A 119 19.77 -35.79 -43.20
CA GLN A 119 20.40 -36.94 -42.54
C GLN A 119 21.03 -37.88 -43.60
N PRO A 120 21.96 -38.80 -43.28
CA PRO A 120 21.56 -40.01 -42.55
C PRO A 120 22.62 -40.70 -41.64
N LYS A 121 22.08 -41.49 -40.70
CA LYS A 121 22.38 -42.89 -40.33
C LYS A 121 23.65 -43.31 -39.54
N GLU A 122 23.36 -44.23 -38.61
CA GLU A 122 24.16 -45.40 -38.15
C GLU A 122 25.26 -45.09 -37.10
N GLU A 123 25.43 -45.81 -35.98
CA GLU A 123 25.03 -47.17 -35.58
C GLU A 123 25.21 -47.35 -34.04
N LEU A 124 24.39 -48.23 -33.47
CA LEU A 124 24.62 -49.17 -32.34
C LEU A 124 25.44 -48.73 -31.10
#